data_AF-A0A8E2BDZ2-F1
#
_entry.id   AF-A0A8E2BDZ2-F1
#
_cell.length_a   1.000
_cell.length_b   1.000
_cell.length_c   1.000
_cell.angle_alpha   90.00
_cell.angle_beta   90.00
_cell.angle_gamma   90.00
#
_symmetry.space_group_name_H-M   'P 1'
#
loop_
_entity.id
_entity.type
_entity.pdbx_description
1 polymer ?
#
loop_
_entity_poly.entity_id
_entity_poly.type
_entity_poly.pdbx_seq_one_letter_code
_entity_poly.pdbx_strand_id
1 'polypeptide(L)'
;MAMSRRDRLKKLVVVQEQLKALHETRHAGFVANAIAAEAEAQSLSDSFDSTDGISQLFPELYHRRIKEAIDKKQLNLGLANVEVGKIATATARTNMVERAYRDVRRQDERDSADRERLEIIERKSAEDK
;
A
#
# COMPACT_ATOMS: atom_id res chain seq x y z
N MET A 1 4.43 -21.23 25.50
CA MET A 1 3.49 -20.15 25.91
C MET A 1 2.60 -19.79 24.75
N ALA A 2 1.28 -19.83 24.92
CA ALA A 2 0.34 -19.44 23.86
C ALA A 2 0.48 -17.93 23.57
N MET A 3 0.52 -17.56 22.29
CA MET A 3 0.65 -16.16 21.88
C MET A 3 -0.60 -15.37 22.32
N SER A 4 -0.40 -14.26 23.04
CA SER A 4 -1.51 -13.45 23.53
C SER A 4 -2.32 -12.84 22.37
N ARG A 5 -3.59 -12.51 22.61
CA ARG A 5 -4.43 -11.84 21.61
C ARG A 5 -3.80 -10.52 21.15
N ARG A 6 -3.21 -9.77 22.08
CA ARG A 6 -2.50 -8.52 21.82
C ARG A 6 -1.32 -8.72 20.86
N ASP A 7 -0.49 -9.74 21.09
CA ASP A 7 0.69 -9.99 20.25
C ASP A 7 0.29 -10.46 18.84
N ARG A 8 -0.81 -11.22 18.71
CA ARG A 8 -1.38 -11.57 17.41
C ARG A 8 -1.87 -10.34 16.64
N LEU A 9 -2.60 -9.44 17.30
CA LEU A 9 -3.07 -8.20 16.68
C LEU A 9 -1.91 -7.29 16.27
N LYS A 10 -0.88 -7.17 17.11
CA LYS A 10 0.35 -6.42 16.77
C LYS A 10 0.99 -6.93 15.48
N LYS A 11 1.16 -8.25 15.35
CA LYS A 11 1.69 -8.85 14.12
C LYS A 11 0.78 -8.61 12.93
N LEU A 12 -0.54 -8.68 13.14
CA LEU A 12 -1.50 -8.44 12.07
C LEU A 12 -1.43 -7.00 11.54
N VAL A 13 -1.25 -5.99 12.41
CA VAL A 13 -1.03 -4.59 11.98
C VAL A 13 0.15 -4.51 11.02
N VAL A 14 1.30 -5.06 11.41
CA VAL A 14 2.52 -5.04 10.57
C VAL A 14 2.29 -5.70 9.20
N VAL A 15 1.61 -6.84 9.18
CA VAL A 15 1.30 -7.54 7.92
C VAL A 15 0.36 -6.70 7.04
N GLN A 16 -0.65 -6.05 7.62
CA GLN A 16 -1.56 -5.20 6.85
C GLN A 16 -0.85 -3.94 6.31
N GLU A 17 0.07 -3.35 7.07
CA GLU A 17 0.92 -2.25 6.61
C GLU A 17 1.81 -2.68 5.44
N GLN A 18 2.43 -3.86 5.51
CA GLN A 18 3.24 -4.40 4.42
C GLN A 18 2.40 -4.68 3.16
N LEU A 19 1.19 -5.21 3.31
CA LEU A 19 0.28 -5.42 2.19
C LEU A 19 -0.15 -4.09 1.54
N LYS A 20 -0.43 -3.07 2.36
CA LYS A 20 -0.72 -1.73 1.86
C LYS A 20 0.47 -1.16 1.08
N ALA A 21 1.68 -1.22 1.64
CA ALA A 21 2.90 -0.74 1.01
C ALA A 21 3.20 -1.45 -0.33
N LEU A 22 2.90 -2.75 -0.41
CA LEU A 22 3.02 -3.52 -1.66
C LEU A 22 2.10 -2.96 -2.76
N HIS A 23 0.84 -2.66 -2.43
CA HIS A 23 -0.10 -2.09 -3.39
C HIS A 23 0.28 -0.66 -3.79
N GLU A 24 0.78 0.15 -2.85
CA GLU A 24 1.31 1.50 -3.13
C GLU A 24 2.52 1.45 -4.08
N THR A 25 3.44 0.51 -3.86
CA THR A 25 4.61 0.33 -4.73
C THR A 25 4.20 -0.12 -6.14
N ARG A 26 3.24 -1.05 -6.24
CA ARG A 26 2.69 -1.48 -7.53
C ARG A 26 2.00 -0.34 -8.26
N HIS A 27 1.17 0.42 -7.57
CA HIS A 27 0.52 1.62 -8.10
C HIS A 27 1.56 2.60 -8.65
N ALA A 28 2.58 2.94 -7.86
CA ALA A 28 3.66 3.82 -8.30
C ALA A 28 4.40 3.29 -9.53
N GLY A 29 4.65 1.98 -9.59
CA GLY A 29 5.24 1.33 -10.76
C GLY A 29 4.38 1.45 -12.02
N PHE A 30 3.07 1.22 -11.92
CA PHE A 30 2.16 1.40 -13.05
C PHE A 30 2.08 2.86 -13.50
N VAL A 31 2.02 3.82 -12.58
CA VAL A 31 2.04 5.25 -12.92
C VAL A 31 3.35 5.63 -13.62
N ALA A 32 4.50 5.19 -13.10
CA ALA A 32 5.79 5.44 -13.73
C ALA A 32 5.87 4.86 -15.15
N ASN A 33 5.38 3.63 -15.34
CA ASN A 33 5.31 3.01 -16.67
C ASN A 33 4.37 3.75 -17.62
N ALA A 34 3.25 4.29 -17.13
CA ALA A 34 2.35 5.10 -17.94
C ALA A 34 3.02 6.41 -18.40
N ILE A 35 3.73 7.09 -17.50
CA ILE A 35 4.49 8.31 -17.82
C ILE A 35 5.59 8.01 -18.83
N ALA A 36 6.31 6.90 -18.66
CA ALA A 36 7.35 6.49 -19.60
C ALA A 36 6.78 6.20 -21.00
N ALA A 37 5.64 5.51 -21.07
CA ALA A 37 4.96 5.23 -22.34
C ALA A 37 4.42 6.51 -23.01
N GLU A 38 3.95 7.48 -22.23
CA GLU A 38 3.56 8.80 -22.72
C GLU A 38 4.75 9.58 -23.30
N ALA A 39 5.89 9.58 -22.62
CA ALA A 39 7.11 10.20 -23.13
C ALA A 39 7.61 9.52 -24.42
N GLU A 40 7.52 8.19 -24.51
CA GLU A 40 7.83 7.46 -25.75
C GLU A 40 6.90 7.90 -26.90
N ALA A 41 5.58 7.95 -26.67
CA ALA A 41 4.62 8.39 -27.68
C ALA A 41 4.89 9.84 -28.14
N GLN A 42 5.22 10.73 -27.21
CA GLN A 42 5.53 12.12 -27.53
C GLN A 42 6.82 12.22 -28.36
N SER A 43 7.90 11.58 -27.92
CA SER A 43 9.17 11.59 -28.67
C SER A 43 9.04 11.02 -30.09
N LEU A 44 8.22 9.98 -30.26
CA LEU A 44 7.93 9.41 -31.58
C LEU A 44 7.11 10.36 -32.46
N SER A 45 6.18 11.12 -31.86
CA SER A 45 5.38 12.12 -32.57
C SER A 45 6.25 13.31 -32.98
N ASP A 46 7.08 13.82 -32.08
CA ASP A 46 8.03 14.91 -32.35
C ASP A 46 9.04 14.52 -33.45
N SER A 47 9.52 13.27 -33.43
CA SER A 47 10.41 12.72 -34.46
C SER A 47 9.70 12.46 -35.79
N PHE A 48 8.38 12.28 -35.77
CA PHE A 48 7.59 12.14 -36.99
C PHE A 48 7.37 13.49 -37.66
N ASP A 49 7.11 14.54 -36.86
CA ASP A 49 6.91 15.91 -37.32
C ASP A 49 8.22 16.60 -37.74
N SER A 50 9.38 16.06 -37.34
CA SER A 50 10.68 16.56 -37.81
C SER A 50 10.90 16.23 -39.29
N THR A 51 11.51 17.18 -40.01
CA THR A 51 11.79 17.08 -41.46
C THR A 51 12.87 16.05 -41.82
N ASP A 52 13.24 15.15 -40.90
CA ASP A 52 14.23 14.11 -41.13
C ASP A 52 13.64 13.01 -42.01
N GLY A 53 14.30 12.71 -43.12
CA GLY A 53 13.75 11.85 -44.17
C GLY A 53 13.41 10.41 -43.75
N ILE A 54 13.84 9.93 -42.58
CA ILE A 54 13.58 8.56 -42.12
C ILE A 54 12.11 8.36 -41.68
N SER A 55 11.48 9.37 -41.06
CA SER A 55 10.09 9.29 -40.62
C SER A 55 9.11 9.24 -41.80
N GLN A 56 9.43 9.98 -42.87
CA GLN A 56 8.66 10.01 -44.12
C GLN A 56 8.75 8.70 -44.92
N LEU A 57 9.85 7.95 -44.78
CA LEU A 57 10.04 6.67 -45.45
C LEU A 57 9.25 5.53 -44.79
N PHE A 58 8.93 5.65 -43.49
CA PHE A 58 8.25 4.58 -42.73
C PHE A 58 7.10 5.10 -41.83
N PRO A 59 6.12 5.85 -42.38
CA PRO A 59 5.06 6.47 -41.58
C PRO A 59 4.20 5.44 -40.83
N GLU A 60 3.91 4.29 -41.47
CA GLU A 60 3.15 3.19 -40.86
C GLU A 60 3.82 2.60 -39.62
N LEU A 61 5.17 2.57 -39.59
CA LEU A 61 5.90 2.07 -38.44
C LEU A 61 5.79 3.03 -37.25
N TYR A 62 5.89 4.34 -37.51
CA TYR A 62 5.72 5.37 -36.49
C TYR A 62 4.30 5.38 -35.94
N HIS A 63 3.28 5.41 -36.79
CA HIS A 63 1.88 5.35 -36.34
C HIS A 63 1.59 4.11 -35.50
N ARG A 64 2.13 2.95 -35.88
CA ARG A 64 2.00 1.72 -35.08
C ARG A 64 2.66 1.86 -33.71
N ARG A 65 3.90 2.34 -33.65
CA ARG A 65 4.62 2.49 -32.37
C ARG A 65 4.00 3.54 -31.46
N ILE A 66 3.53 4.66 -32.02
CA ILE A 66 2.79 5.69 -31.28
C ILE A 66 1.52 5.08 -30.68
N LYS A 67 0.77 4.32 -31.48
CA LYS A 67 -0.43 3.61 -31.00
C LYS A 67 -0.08 2.61 -29.89
N GLU A 68 0.95 1.79 -30.08
CA GLU A 68 1.41 0.82 -29.07
C GLU A 68 1.80 1.51 -27.75
N ALA A 69 2.49 2.66 -27.83
CA ALA A 69 2.86 3.45 -26.66
C ALA A 69 1.64 4.04 -25.95
N ILE A 70 0.65 4.55 -26.70
CA ILE A 70 -0.63 5.04 -26.15
C ILE A 70 -1.41 3.89 -25.49
N ASP A 71 -1.53 2.74 -26.15
CA ASP A 71 -2.22 1.56 -25.63
C ASP A 71 -1.55 1.08 -24.33
N LYS A 72 -0.21 1.07 -24.29
CA LYS A 72 0.58 0.76 -23.09
C LYS A 72 0.36 1.77 -21.97
N LYS A 73 0.26 3.07 -22.27
CA LYS A 73 -0.10 4.10 -21.28
C LYS A 73 -1.48 3.81 -20.69
N GLN A 74 -2.48 3.61 -21.54
CA GLN A 74 -3.86 3.35 -21.11
C GLN A 74 -3.97 2.09 -20.24
N LEU A 75 -3.31 1.00 -20.64
CA LEU A 75 -3.25 -0.23 -19.88
C LEU A 75 -2.66 0.00 -18.48
N ASN A 76 -1.52 0.68 -18.39
CA ASN A 76 -0.87 0.96 -17.11
C ASN A 76 -1.72 1.86 -16.21
N LEU A 77 -2.41 2.87 -16.76
CA LEU A 77 -3.36 3.69 -16.00
C LEU A 77 -4.55 2.87 -15.49
N GLY A 78 -5.07 1.95 -16.31
CA GLY A 78 -6.11 1.01 -15.88
C GLY A 78 -5.65 0.13 -14.71
N LEU A 79 -4.43 -0.41 -14.78
CA LEU A 79 -3.84 -1.20 -13.70
C LEU A 79 -3.59 -0.36 -12.44
N ALA A 80 -3.12 0.88 -12.59
CA ALA A 80 -2.96 1.80 -11.47
C ALA A 80 -4.30 2.05 -10.75
N ASN A 81 -5.38 2.31 -11.50
CA ASN A 81 -6.72 2.51 -10.92
C ASN A 81 -7.20 1.28 -10.13
N VAL A 82 -6.93 0.07 -10.63
CA VAL A 82 -7.23 -1.17 -9.89
C VAL A 82 -6.44 -1.24 -8.58
N GLU A 83 -5.17 -0.85 -8.58
CA GLU A 83 -4.37 -0.80 -7.34
C GLU A 83 -4.88 0.26 -6.35
N VAL A 84 -5.41 1.40 -6.80
CA VAL A 84 -6.04 2.40 -5.90
C VAL A 84 -7.18 1.77 -5.08
N GLY A 85 -8.04 0.96 -5.71
CA GLY A 85 -9.10 0.24 -5.00
C GLY A 85 -8.56 -0.74 -3.95
N LYS A 86 -7.44 -1.41 -4.25
CA LYS A 86 -6.77 -2.32 -3.31
C LYS A 86 -6.13 -1.54 -2.16
N ILE A 87 -5.50 -0.40 -2.41
CA ILE A 87 -4.92 0.50 -1.39
C ILE A 87 -6.01 1.00 -0.44
N ALA A 88 -7.17 1.43 -0.97
CA ALA A 88 -8.29 1.88 -0.15
C ALA A 88 -8.80 0.77 0.77
N THR A 89 -8.97 -0.45 0.22
CA THR A 89 -9.38 -1.63 0.99
C THR A 89 -8.35 -2.00 2.05
N ALA A 90 -7.06 -2.02 1.70
CA ALA A 90 -5.97 -2.32 2.62
C ALA A 90 -5.91 -1.28 3.76
N THR A 91 -6.06 0.00 3.43
CA THR A 91 -6.11 1.10 4.41
C THR A 91 -7.27 0.93 5.40
N ALA A 92 -8.47 0.58 4.91
CA ALA A 92 -9.61 0.31 5.77
C ALA A 92 -9.33 -0.86 6.74
N ARG A 93 -8.72 -1.96 6.24
CA ARG A 93 -8.34 -3.12 7.07
C ARG A 93 -7.29 -2.75 8.11
N THR A 94 -6.22 -2.05 7.74
CA THR A 94 -5.19 -1.59 8.69
C THR A 94 -5.83 -0.74 9.80
N ASN A 95 -6.70 0.20 9.45
CA ASN A 95 -7.40 1.05 10.43
C ASN A 95 -8.31 0.25 11.38
N MET A 96 -8.96 -0.81 10.91
CA MET A 96 -9.77 -1.68 11.78
C MET A 96 -8.89 -2.46 12.76
N VAL A 97 -7.78 -3.00 12.28
CA VAL A 97 -6.87 -3.83 13.08
C VAL A 97 -6.13 -2.98 14.10
N GLU A 98 -5.67 -1.79 13.72
CA GLU A 98 -5.06 -0.84 14.65
C GLU A 98 -6.02 -0.46 15.78
N ARG A 99 -7.30 -0.20 15.46
CA ARG A 99 -8.32 0.07 16.47
C ARG A 99 -8.47 -1.11 17.44
N ALA A 100 -8.63 -2.31 16.91
CA ALA A 100 -8.73 -3.52 17.73
C ALA A 100 -7.48 -3.75 18.61
N TYR A 101 -6.29 -3.49 18.07
CA TYR A 101 -5.04 -3.59 18.83
C TYR A 101 -4.99 -2.57 19.97
N ARG A 102 -5.33 -1.30 19.70
CA ARG A 102 -5.36 -0.24 20.72
C ARG A 102 -6.36 -0.56 21.83
N ASP A 103 -7.52 -1.09 21.49
CA ASP A 103 -8.55 -1.43 22.46
C ASP A 103 -8.11 -2.58 23.37
N VAL A 104 -7.56 -3.66 22.81
CA VAL A 104 -7.02 -4.78 23.60
C VAL A 104 -5.85 -4.33 24.47
N ARG A 105 -4.96 -3.50 23.92
CA ARG A 105 -3.82 -2.96 24.69
C ARG A 105 -4.29 -2.15 25.90
N ARG A 106 -5.29 -1.27 25.73
CA ARG A 106 -5.85 -0.49 26.85
C ARG A 106 -6.51 -1.38 27.90
N GLN A 107 -7.18 -2.46 27.47
CA GLN A 107 -7.78 -3.42 28.40
C GLN A 107 -6.71 -4.16 29.19
N ASP A 108 -5.66 -4.67 28.52
CA ASP A 108 -4.55 -5.35 29.18
C ASP A 108 -3.86 -4.43 30.19
N GLU A 109 -3.65 -3.15 29.87
CA GLU A 109 -3.07 -2.15 30.78
C GLU A 109 -3.95 -1.92 32.03
N ARG A 110 -5.28 -1.88 31.86
CA ARG A 110 -6.23 -1.77 32.99
C ARG A 110 -6.23 -3.01 33.86
N ASP A 111 -6.34 -4.18 33.25
CA ASP A 111 -6.38 -5.46 33.96
C ASP A 111 -5.08 -5.69 34.74
N SER A 112 -3.93 -5.30 34.19
CA SER A 112 -2.64 -5.35 34.89
C SER A 112 -2.58 -4.38 36.07
N ALA A 113 -3.03 -3.14 35.90
CA ALA A 113 -3.05 -2.15 36.98
C ALA A 113 -3.98 -2.57 38.13
N ASP A 114 -5.13 -3.17 37.81
CA ASP A 114 -6.07 -3.65 38.83
C ASP A 114 -5.51 -4.88 39.57
N ARG A 115 -4.81 -5.80 38.88
CA ARG A 115 -4.08 -6.89 39.55
C ARG A 115 -3.00 -6.37 40.49
N GLU A 116 -2.18 -5.41 40.05
CA GLU A 116 -1.13 -4.82 40.89
C GLU A 116 -1.72 -4.16 42.15
N ARG A 117 -2.86 -3.46 42.03
CA ARG A 117 -3.57 -2.90 43.18
C ARG A 117 -4.06 -3.98 44.15
N LEU A 118 -4.62 -5.07 43.64
CA LEU A 118 -5.08 -6.18 44.45
C LEU A 118 -3.91 -6.87 45.17
N GLU A 119 -2.79 -7.08 44.49
CA GLU A 119 -1.57 -7.64 45.09
C GLU A 119 -1.02 -6.75 46.21
N ILE A 120 -1.06 -5.42 46.07
CA ILE A 120 -0.66 -4.49 47.13
C ILE A 120 -1.60 -4.60 48.34
N ILE A 121 -2.91 -4.69 48.12
CA ILE A 121 -3.91 -4.85 49.19
C ILE A 121 -3.72 -6.18 49.90
N GLU A 122 -3.54 -7.27 49.16
CA GLU A 122 -3.29 -8.61 49.72
C GLU A 122 -2.02 -8.60 50.58
N ARG A 123 -0.92 -8.03 50.08
CA ARG A 123 0.35 -7.92 50.82
C ARG A 123 0.20 -7.12 52.11
N LYS A 124 -0.47 -5.96 52.06
CA LYS A 124 -0.77 -5.17 53.27
C LYS A 124 -1.64 -5.94 54.27
N SER A 125 -2.68 -6.64 53.79
CA SER A 125 -3.56 -7.44 54.64
C SER A 125 -2.87 -8.66 55.27
N ALA A 126 -1.78 -9.14 54.66
CA ALA A 126 -0.95 -10.20 55.19
C ALA A 126 0.11 -9.69 56.19
N GLU A 127 0.55 -8.44 56.07
CA GLU A 127 1.46 -7.78 57.03
C GLU A 127 0.74 -7.31 58.32
N ASP A 128 -0.56 -7.01 58.25
CA ASP A 128 -1.39 -6.63 59.40
C ASP A 128 -1.90 -7.83 60.24
N LYS A 129 -1.47 -9.06 59.93
CA LYS A 129 -1.78 -10.30 60.67
C LYS A 129 -0.54 -10.86 61.36
#